data_AF-A0A9D7V4S7-F1
#
_entry.id   AF-A0A9D7V4S7-F1
#
_cell.length_a   1.000
_cell.length_b   1.000
_cell.length_c   1.000
_cell.angle_alpha   90.00
_cell.angle_beta   90.00
_cell.angle_gamma   90.00
#
_symmetry.space_group_name_H-M   'P 1'
#
loop_
_entity.id
_entity.type
_entity.pdbx_description
1 polymer ?
#
loop_
_entity_poly.entity_id
_entity_poly.type
_entity_poly.pdbx_seq_one_letter_code
_entity_poly.pdbx_strand_id
1 'polypeptide(L)'
;MVNCVRFLLRILGKQGNYRYYKLLDYEVMSKREKRLQRLRQNPNNVSFEELRQVLEDHGFVLERSSGSHRIFQVQVGDETILFVVPYRKPIKPIYVKDAVGLIDEIRKYKPFEEVEDEQQNDE
;
A
#
# COMPACT_ATOMS: atom_id res chain seq x y z
N MET A 1 29.68 0.94 25.88
CA MET A 1 29.51 2.28 25.26
C MET A 1 28.03 2.61 25.24
N VAL A 2 27.59 3.23 26.33
CA VAL A 2 26.21 3.64 26.59
C VAL A 2 26.18 5.14 26.34
N ASN A 3 26.09 5.59 25.07
CA ASN A 3 26.11 7.04 24.76
C ASN A 3 25.63 7.34 23.33
N CYS A 4 24.31 7.26 23.10
CA CYS A 4 23.69 8.11 22.05
C CYS A 4 22.17 8.25 22.17
N VAL A 5 21.48 7.40 22.93
CA VAL A 5 20.00 7.40 22.99
C VAL A 5 19.43 8.49 23.91
N ARG A 6 20.28 9.27 24.59
CA ARG A 6 19.84 10.25 25.60
C ARG A 6 19.56 11.67 25.07
N PHE A 7 19.72 11.95 23.77
CA PHE A 7 19.76 13.34 23.28
C PHE A 7 18.58 13.81 22.41
N LEU A 8 17.65 12.96 21.97
CA LEU A 8 16.58 13.37 21.03
C LEU A 8 15.13 13.19 21.50
N LEU A 9 14.90 12.83 22.76
CA LEU A 9 13.55 12.68 23.33
C LEU A 9 13.18 13.81 24.32
N ARG A 10 13.50 15.07 24.01
CA ARG A 10 13.18 16.19 24.91
C ARG A 10 12.46 17.40 24.30
N ILE A 11 12.25 17.47 22.98
CA ILE A 11 11.51 18.59 22.37
C ILE A 11 10.47 18.01 21.43
N LEU A 12 9.24 18.55 21.49
CA LEU A 12 8.02 18.15 20.77
C LEU A 12 7.10 17.16 21.50
N GLY A 13 6.41 17.68 22.52
CA GLY A 13 5.11 17.14 22.89
C GLY A 13 4.08 17.35 21.78
N LYS A 14 3.57 16.25 21.23
CA LYS A 14 2.16 16.07 20.81
C LYS A 14 1.84 14.57 20.85
N GLN A 15 0.66 14.27 21.37
CA GLN A 15 0.12 12.94 21.61
C GLN A 15 0.08 12.12 20.30
N GLY A 16 0.73 10.95 20.29
CA GLY A 16 0.79 10.04 19.15
C GLY A 16 1.63 8.82 19.50
N ASN A 17 1.04 7.91 20.26
CA ASN A 17 1.66 6.78 20.92
C ASN A 17 2.04 5.65 19.92
N TYR A 18 3.08 5.83 19.11
CA TYR A 18 3.75 4.71 18.43
C TYR A 18 4.83 4.12 19.36
N ARG A 19 4.38 3.56 20.48
CA ARG A 19 5.25 2.85 21.43
C ARG A 19 5.44 1.42 20.97
N TYR A 20 6.68 1.14 20.59
CA TYR A 20 7.29 -0.18 20.46
C TYR A 20 6.71 -1.02 19.32
N TYR A 21 7.18 -0.71 18.11
CA TYR A 21 7.58 -1.77 17.19
C TYR A 21 8.32 -2.83 18.01
N LYS A 22 7.67 -3.97 18.15
CA LYS A 22 8.10 -5.11 18.95
C LYS A 22 9.27 -5.77 18.23
N LEU A 23 10.42 -5.10 18.25
CA LEU A 23 11.80 -5.57 18.32
C LEU A 23 12.29 -6.81 17.53
N LEU A 24 11.54 -7.40 16.59
CA LEU A 24 11.99 -8.58 15.82
C LEU A 24 11.56 -8.63 14.33
N ASP A 25 11.15 -7.51 13.73
CA ASP A 25 10.90 -7.41 12.27
C ASP A 25 11.57 -6.15 11.68
N TYR A 26 12.89 -6.02 11.84
CA TYR A 26 13.67 -4.95 11.18
C TYR A 26 13.93 -5.30 9.71
N GLU A 27 12.87 -5.61 8.96
CA GLU A 27 12.85 -5.44 7.51
C GLU A 27 12.27 -4.05 7.23
N VAL A 28 13.00 -3.24 6.46
CA VAL A 28 12.60 -1.88 6.13
C VAL A 28 11.29 -1.95 5.34
N MET A 29 10.15 -1.57 5.95
CA MET A 29 8.88 -1.47 5.22
C MET A 29 9.09 -0.69 3.92
N SER A 30 8.80 -1.34 2.79
CA SER A 30 8.99 -0.74 1.48
C SER A 30 8.15 0.52 1.33
N LYS A 31 8.52 1.41 0.41
CA LYS A 31 7.73 2.62 0.12
C LYS A 31 6.28 2.29 -0.25
N ARG A 32 6.07 1.15 -0.94
CA ARG A 32 4.75 0.64 -1.33
C ARG A 32 3.93 0.23 -0.11
N GLU A 33 4.51 -0.55 0.80
CA GLU A 33 3.82 -0.98 2.03
C GLU A 33 3.46 0.19 2.95
N LYS A 34 4.35 1.18 3.06
CA LYS A 34 4.05 2.42 3.82
C LYS A 34 2.87 3.18 3.23
N ARG A 35 2.70 3.20 1.90
CA ARG A 35 1.52 3.82 1.27
C ARG A 35 0.26 3.04 1.57
N LEU A 36 0.26 1.72 1.38
CA LEU A 36 -0.88 0.87 1.70
C LEU A 36 -1.32 1.02 3.16
N GLN A 37 -0.35 1.01 4.09
CA GLN A 37 -0.61 1.20 5.51
C GLN A 37 -1.26 2.55 5.83
N ARG A 38 -0.86 3.63 5.14
CA ARG A 38 -1.48 4.96 5.31
C ARG A 38 -2.95 4.95 4.92
N LEU A 39 -3.31 4.33 3.80
CA LEU A 39 -4.72 4.22 3.38
C LEU A 39 -5.52 3.34 4.34
N ARG A 40 -4.91 2.29 4.87
CA ARG A 40 -5.53 1.42 5.89
C ARG A 40 -5.80 2.17 7.20
N GLN A 41 -4.85 2.98 7.67
CA GLN A 41 -4.98 3.76 8.90
C GLN A 41 -5.94 4.95 8.75
N ASN A 42 -5.89 5.63 7.60
CA ASN A 42 -6.71 6.79 7.32
C ASN A 42 -7.41 6.65 5.95
N PRO A 43 -8.55 5.95 5.89
CA PRO A 43 -9.30 5.79 4.65
C PRO A 43 -10.13 7.04 4.27
N ASN A 44 -10.11 8.08 5.10
CA ASN A 44 -10.85 9.33 4.86
C ASN A 44 -9.99 10.34 4.10
N ASN A 45 -10.65 11.19 3.31
CA ASN A 45 -10.00 12.27 2.56
C ASN A 45 -8.89 11.80 1.59
N VAL A 46 -8.99 10.57 1.11
CA VAL A 46 -8.06 10.02 0.12
C VAL A 46 -8.41 10.58 -1.25
N SER A 47 -7.39 11.13 -1.92
CA SER A 47 -7.51 11.58 -3.30
C SER A 47 -7.55 10.40 -4.28
N PHE A 48 -8.10 10.62 -5.47
CA PHE A 48 -8.08 9.60 -6.51
C PHE A 48 -6.67 9.18 -6.90
N GLU A 49 -5.73 10.13 -6.95
CA GLU A 49 -4.35 9.83 -7.34
C GLU A 49 -3.64 8.98 -6.29
N GLU A 50 -3.87 9.22 -5.00
CA GLU A 50 -3.31 8.39 -3.93
C GLU A 50 -3.84 6.96 -3.99
N LEU A 51 -5.14 6.79 -4.20
CA LEU A 51 -5.74 5.45 -4.35
C LEU A 51 -5.21 4.75 -5.60
N ARG A 52 -5.15 5.47 -6.72
CA ARG A 52 -4.61 4.97 -7.98
C ARG A 52 -3.18 4.48 -7.82
N GLN A 53 -2.31 5.29 -7.22
CA GLN A 53 -0.90 4.94 -7.01
C GLN A 53 -0.75 3.65 -6.19
N VAL A 54 -1.57 3.48 -5.15
CA VAL A 54 -1.56 2.26 -4.32
C VAL A 54 -2.05 1.05 -5.11
N LEU A 55 -3.10 1.19 -5.92
CA LEU A 55 -3.58 0.12 -6.79
C LEU A 55 -2.51 -0.27 -7.83
N GLU A 56 -1.91 0.70 -8.52
CA GLU A 56 -0.85 0.46 -9.50
C GLU A 56 0.39 -0.21 -8.88
N ASP A 57 0.76 0.15 -7.65
CA ASP A 57 1.85 -0.52 -6.91
C ASP A 57 1.62 -2.02 -6.70
N HIS A 58 0.36 -2.46 -6.71
CA HIS A 58 -0.05 -3.84 -6.48
C HIS A 58 -0.54 -4.53 -7.77
N GLY A 59 -0.19 -3.99 -8.93
CA GLY A 59 -0.42 -4.62 -10.23
C GLY A 59 -1.78 -4.33 -10.86
N PHE A 60 -2.57 -3.42 -10.30
CA PHE A 60 -3.78 -2.95 -10.97
C PHE A 60 -3.43 -1.98 -12.09
N VAL A 61 -4.15 -2.06 -13.20
CA VAL A 61 -4.02 -1.19 -14.36
C VAL A 61 -5.31 -0.40 -14.53
N LEU A 62 -5.21 0.90 -14.76
CA LEU A 62 -6.37 1.73 -15.08
C LEU A 62 -6.79 1.49 -16.53
N GLU A 63 -7.86 0.69 -16.72
CA GLU A 63 -8.37 0.33 -18.05
C GLU A 63 -9.18 1.48 -18.68
N ARG A 64 -10.03 2.13 -17.88
CA ARG A 64 -10.91 3.20 -18.35
C ARG A 64 -10.84 4.44 -17.48
N SER A 65 -10.44 5.55 -18.10
CA SER A 65 -10.39 6.90 -17.51
C SER A 65 -11.48 7.85 -18.03
N SER A 66 -12.41 7.35 -18.84
CA SER A 66 -13.52 8.14 -19.40
C SER A 66 -14.80 8.01 -18.57
N GLY A 67 -15.38 9.15 -18.18
CA GLY A 67 -16.64 9.25 -17.43
C GLY A 67 -16.46 9.53 -15.94
N SER A 68 -17.53 9.33 -15.16
CA SER A 68 -17.56 9.50 -13.70
C SER A 68 -17.14 8.26 -12.92
N HIS A 69 -16.90 7.13 -13.60
CA HIS A 69 -16.38 5.91 -13.01
C HIS A 69 -15.01 5.59 -13.62
N ARG A 70 -14.13 5.01 -12.82
CA ARG A 70 -12.77 4.60 -13.14
C ARG A 70 -12.70 3.11 -12.93
N ILE A 71 -12.25 2.39 -13.94
CA ILE A 71 -12.19 0.93 -13.92
C ILE A 71 -10.72 0.54 -13.82
N PHE A 72 -10.39 -0.18 -12.77
CA PHE A 72 -9.10 -0.81 -12.56
C PHE A 72 -9.23 -2.30 -12.83
N GLN A 73 -8.25 -2.89 -13.51
CA GLN A 73 -8.18 -4.32 -13.77
C GLN A 73 -6.92 -4.89 -13.13
N VAL A 74 -6.98 -6.12 -12.61
CA VAL A 74 -5.82 -6.87 -12.14
C VAL A 74 -5.97 -8.33 -12.55
N GLN A 75 -4.88 -8.94 -13.00
CA GLN A 75 -4.83 -10.35 -13.34
C GLN A 75 -4.33 -11.15 -12.15
N VAL A 76 -5.08 -12.17 -11.73
CA VAL A 76 -4.75 -13.05 -10.61
C VAL A 76 -4.89 -14.49 -11.09
N GLY A 77 -3.76 -15.13 -11.43
CA GLY A 77 -3.79 -16.40 -12.17
C GLY A 77 -4.48 -16.22 -13.53
N ASP A 78 -5.47 -17.06 -13.81
CA ASP A 78 -6.26 -16.98 -15.05
C ASP A 78 -7.48 -16.04 -14.94
N GLU A 79 -7.73 -15.44 -13.77
CA GLU A 79 -8.88 -14.57 -13.54
C GLU A 79 -8.53 -13.07 -13.68
N THR A 80 -9.37 -12.34 -14.40
CA THR A 80 -9.32 -10.86 -14.45
C THR A 80 -10.33 -10.27 -13.47
N ILE A 81 -9.86 -9.52 -12.48
CA ILE A 81 -10.71 -8.83 -11.50
C ILE A 81 -10.85 -7.36 -11.92
N LEU A 82 -12.10 -6.89 -11.98
CA LEU A 82 -12.43 -5.49 -12.25
C LEU A 82 -12.86 -4.77 -10.97
N PHE A 83 -12.23 -3.64 -10.68
CA PHE A 83 -12.53 -2.78 -9.54
C PHE A 83 -12.99 -1.40 -10.02
N VAL A 84 -14.23 -1.04 -9.71
CA VAL A 84 -14.86 0.19 -10.19
C VAL A 84 -14.92 1.23 -9.08
N VAL A 85 -14.30 2.39 -9.31
CA VAL A 85 -14.27 3.51 -8.37
C VAL A 85 -14.94 4.74 -8.98
N PRO A 86 -15.90 5.39 -8.30
CA PRO A 86 -16.43 6.66 -8.77
C PRO A 86 -15.38 7.77 -8.66
N TYR A 87 -15.21 8.54 -9.73
CA TYR A 87 -14.34 9.69 -9.80
C TYR A 87 -14.97 10.87 -9.05
N ARG A 88 -14.70 10.96 -7.75
CA ARG A 88 -15.12 12.04 -6.85
C ARG A 88 -13.96 12.50 -5.96
N LYS A 89 -14.03 13.75 -5.49
CA LYS A 89 -13.01 14.36 -4.62
C LYS A 89 -13.66 14.84 -3.32
N PRO A 90 -13.33 14.27 -2.13
CA PRO A 90 -12.54 13.07 -1.91
C PRO A 90 -13.29 11.78 -2.26
N ILE A 91 -12.57 10.66 -2.39
CA ILE A 91 -13.19 9.33 -2.57
C ILE A 91 -13.90 8.93 -1.28
N LYS A 92 -15.05 8.24 -1.42
CA LYS A 92 -15.74 7.71 -0.23
C LYS A 92 -14.87 6.65 0.44
N PRO A 93 -14.75 6.66 1.79
CA PRO A 93 -13.91 5.71 2.52
C PRO A 93 -14.23 4.24 2.25
N ILE A 94 -15.46 3.92 1.87
CA ILE A 94 -15.86 2.56 1.50
C ILE A 94 -15.00 2.01 0.35
N TYR A 95 -14.81 2.76 -0.73
CA TYR A 95 -13.99 2.32 -1.87
C TYR A 95 -12.51 2.20 -1.50
N VAL A 96 -12.03 3.00 -0.55
CA VAL A 96 -10.65 2.89 -0.06
C VAL A 96 -10.47 1.60 0.73
N LYS A 97 -11.44 1.25 1.59
CA LYS A 97 -11.43 0.00 2.35
C LYS A 97 -11.55 -1.21 1.43
N ASP A 98 -12.44 -1.15 0.44
CA ASP A 98 -12.63 -2.21 -0.53
C ASP A 98 -11.34 -2.45 -1.34
N ALA A 99 -10.67 -1.38 -1.77
CA ALA A 99 -9.37 -1.48 -2.46
C ALA A 99 -8.30 -2.15 -1.59
N VAL A 100 -8.18 -1.73 -0.33
CA VAL A 100 -7.21 -2.33 0.61
C VAL A 100 -7.53 -3.82 0.86
N GLY A 101 -8.81 -4.14 1.06
CA GLY A 101 -9.26 -5.52 1.25
C GLY A 101 -8.98 -6.40 0.03
N LEU A 102 -9.25 -5.89 -1.18
CA LEU A 102 -8.96 -6.59 -2.41
C LEU A 102 -7.46 -6.86 -2.59
N ILE A 103 -6.60 -5.88 -2.27
CA ILE A 103 -5.15 -6.08 -2.26
C ILE A 103 -4.73 -7.18 -1.27
N ASP A 104 -5.31 -7.19 -0.06
CA ASP A 104 -5.01 -8.21 0.95
C ASP A 104 -5.45 -9.61 0.50
N GLU A 105 -6.61 -9.73 -0.15
CA GLU A 105 -7.10 -10.98 -0.74
C GLU A 105 -6.14 -11.48 -1.82
N ILE A 106 -5.78 -10.63 -2.79
CA ILE A 106 -4.85 -10.99 -3.87
C ILE A 106 -3.50 -11.43 -3.30
N ARG A 107 -2.99 -10.75 -2.27
CA ARG A 107 -1.74 -11.14 -1.59
C ARG A 107 -1.84 -12.50 -0.91
N LYS A 108 -3.00 -12.87 -0.36
CA LYS A 108 -3.21 -14.18 0.26
C LYS A 108 -3.14 -15.32 -0.78
N TYR A 109 -3.64 -15.08 -2.00
CA TYR A 109 -3.67 -16.06 -3.08
C TYR A 109 -2.44 -16.05 -3.99
N LYS A 110 -1.45 -15.19 -3.73
CA LYS A 110 -0.07 -15.29 -4.24
C LYS A 110 0.87 -15.93 -3.20
N PRO A 111 0.69 -17.20 -2.78
CA PRO A 111 1.79 -17.89 -2.14
C PRO A 111 2.76 -18.32 -3.26
N PHE A 112 3.90 -17.65 -3.32
CA PHE A 112 5.12 -18.16 -3.98
C PHE A 112 5.16 -18.14 -5.52
N GLU A 113 5.63 -17.03 -6.09
CA GLU A 113 6.70 -17.13 -7.11
C GLU A 113 7.94 -16.52 -6.47
N GLU A 114 8.82 -17.37 -5.95
CA GLU A 114 10.23 -16.99 -5.81
C GLU A 114 10.73 -16.77 -7.23
N VAL A 115 10.94 -15.51 -7.60
CA VAL A 115 11.81 -15.22 -8.73
C VAL A 115 13.21 -15.46 -8.19
N GLU A 116 13.84 -16.55 -8.64
CA GLU A 116 15.29 -16.70 -8.50
C GLU A 116 15.90 -15.45 -9.15
N ASP A 117 16.53 -14.60 -8.34
CA ASP A 117 17.41 -13.55 -8.85
C ASP A 117 18.59 -14.26 -9.52
N GLU A 118 18.43 -14.66 -10.79
CA GLU A 118 19.55 -14.99 -11.65
C GLU A 118 20.38 -13.72 -11.81
N GLN A 119 21.35 -13.56 -10.91
CA GLN A 119 22.50 -12.70 -11.11
C GLN A 119 23.27 -13.24 -12.32
N GLN A 120 22.91 -12.77 -13.52
CA GLN A 120 23.81 -12.80 -14.67
C GLN A 120 25.00 -11.88 -14.34
N ASN A 121 26.01 -12.49 -13.75
CA ASN A 121 27.38 -12.01 -13.81
C ASN A 121 27.85 -12.21 -15.25
N ASP A 122 27.61 -11.22 -16.10
CA ASP A 122 28.29 -11.11 -17.39
C ASP A 122 29.61 -10.35 -17.17
N GLU A 123 30.67 -11.16 -17.10
CA GLU A 123 32.07 -10.98 -17.54
C GLU A 123 32.74 -9.58 -17.51
#